data_AF-A0A2N3U806-F1
#
_entry.id   AF-A0A2N3U806-F1
#
_cell.length_a   1.000
_cell.length_b   1.000
_cell.length_c   1.000
_cell.angle_alpha   90.00
_cell.angle_beta   90.00
_cell.angle_gamma   90.00
#
_symmetry.space_group_name_H-M   'P 1'
#
loop_
_entity.id
_entity.type
_entity.pdbx_description
1 polymer ?
#
loop_
_entity_poly.entity_id
_entity_poly.type
_entity_poly.pdbx_seq_one_letter_code
_entity_poly.pdbx_strand_id
1 'polypeptide(L)'
;MKILLTALFSIFLTAQAYSQDMPGVDNNPVLNLQESALLDSLFHKDRGAFSFTNKKVGFFAGHSVTDIQTKKDFFGVYILPYLAKNEKPLISYRKLDKNQKAKSGGYDVIVFMIPKVWTQKQLNKNLQTLANKEEKIK
;
A
#
# COMPACT_ATOMS: atom_id res chain seq x y z
N MET A 1 -28.33 -35.08 26.34
CA MET A 1 -28.56 -33.62 26.27
C MET A 1 -27.21 -32.89 26.37
N LYS A 2 -26.49 -32.74 25.26
CA LYS A 2 -25.16 -32.09 25.18
C LYS A 2 -25.00 -31.45 23.79
N ILE A 3 -25.83 -30.49 23.44
CA ILE A 3 -25.69 -29.74 22.16
C ILE A 3 -26.01 -28.24 22.34
N LEU A 4 -25.92 -27.70 23.57
CA LEU A 4 -26.30 -26.30 23.82
C LEU A 4 -25.19 -25.43 24.42
N LEU A 5 -23.93 -25.89 24.41
CA LEU A 5 -22.81 -25.12 24.97
C LEU A 5 -21.62 -24.88 24.02
N THR A 6 -21.74 -25.25 22.74
CA THR A 6 -20.68 -25.01 21.74
C THR A 6 -20.94 -23.81 20.84
N ALA A 7 -22.18 -23.30 20.76
CA ALA A 7 -22.51 -22.18 19.87
C ALA A 7 -22.10 -20.80 20.41
N LEU A 8 -21.88 -20.66 21.73
CA LEU A 8 -21.53 -19.37 22.34
C LEU A 8 -20.02 -19.06 22.29
N PHE A 9 -19.16 -20.06 22.08
CA PHE A 9 -17.71 -19.85 21.96
C PHE A 9 -17.27 -19.46 20.54
N SER A 10 -18.11 -19.72 19.52
CA SER A 10 -17.80 -19.39 18.13
C SER A 10 -18.01 -17.91 17.79
N ILE A 11 -18.84 -17.20 18.58
CA ILE A 11 -19.17 -15.79 18.33
C ILE A 11 -18.08 -14.84 18.89
N PHE A 12 -17.24 -15.32 19.82
CA PHE A 12 -16.20 -14.51 20.44
C PHE A 12 -14.91 -14.39 19.60
N LEU A 13 -14.71 -15.21 18.56
CA LEU A 13 -13.53 -15.11 17.70
C LEU A 13 -13.68 -14.10 16.55
N THR A 14 -14.89 -13.73 16.16
CA THR A 14 -15.11 -12.71 15.11
C THR A 14 -15.08 -11.28 15.65
N ALA A 15 -15.03 -11.11 16.97
CA ALA A 15 -14.89 -9.83 17.65
C ALA A 15 -13.42 -9.40 17.83
N GLN A 16 -12.48 -10.01 17.11
CA GLN A 16 -11.11 -9.52 16.99
C GLN A 16 -11.15 -8.23 16.16
N ALA A 17 -11.48 -7.13 16.84
CA ALA A 17 -11.23 -5.75 16.46
C ALA A 17 -11.38 -5.43 14.97
N TYR A 18 -12.59 -5.07 14.55
CA TYR A 18 -12.73 -3.97 13.60
C TYR A 18 -12.24 -2.69 14.28
N SER A 19 -10.94 -2.61 14.58
CA SER A 19 -10.27 -1.32 14.58
C SER A 19 -10.54 -0.77 13.19
N GLN A 20 -11.30 0.32 13.08
CA GLN A 20 -11.31 1.08 11.85
C GLN A 20 -9.90 1.67 11.70
N ASP A 21 -8.98 0.88 11.16
CA ASP A 21 -7.63 1.35 10.89
C ASP A 21 -7.74 2.52 9.91
N MET A 22 -7.33 3.71 10.33
CA MET A 22 -7.37 4.86 9.42
C MET A 22 -6.23 4.72 8.38
N PRO A 23 -6.38 5.29 7.18
CA PRO A 23 -5.28 5.30 6.21
C PRO A 23 -4.05 6.04 6.76
N GLY A 24 -2.87 5.44 6.64
CA GLY A 24 -1.61 6.10 7.00
C GLY A 24 -1.31 6.17 8.50
N VAL A 25 -1.85 5.25 9.31
CA VAL A 25 -1.59 5.23 10.77
C VAL A 25 -0.20 4.71 11.14
N ASP A 26 0.40 3.87 10.29
CA ASP A 26 1.66 3.19 10.56
C ASP A 26 2.60 3.15 9.33
N ASN A 27 3.78 2.54 9.52
CA ASN A 27 4.81 2.37 8.50
C ASN A 27 4.98 0.93 8.01
N ASN A 28 4.04 0.03 8.32
CA ASN A 28 4.03 -1.33 7.79
C ASN A 28 3.82 -1.26 6.27
N PRO A 29 4.72 -1.84 5.46
CA PRO A 29 4.58 -1.80 4.00
C PRO A 29 3.40 -2.62 3.49
N VAL A 30 2.82 -3.53 4.28
CA VAL A 30 1.56 -4.20 3.95
C VAL A 30 0.41 -3.28 4.30
N LEU A 31 -0.49 -3.07 3.33
CA LEU A 31 -1.66 -2.22 3.53
C LEU A 31 -2.68 -2.87 4.47
N ASN A 32 -3.29 -2.05 5.31
CA ASN A 32 -4.50 -2.43 6.01
C ASN A 32 -5.72 -2.37 5.06
N LEU A 33 -6.88 -2.84 5.54
CA LEU A 33 -8.09 -2.94 4.72
C LEU A 33 -8.57 -1.57 4.19
N GLN A 34 -8.52 -0.51 5.01
CA GLN A 34 -8.98 0.83 4.61
C GLN A 34 -8.02 1.47 3.59
N GLU A 35 -6.71 1.28 3.76
CA GLU A 35 -5.69 1.73 2.82
C GLU A 35 -5.85 1.04 1.46
N SER A 36 -6.04 -0.28 1.46
CA SER A 36 -6.31 -1.06 0.25
C SER A 36 -7.59 -0.61 -0.44
N ALA A 37 -8.69 -0.45 0.31
CA ALA A 37 -9.97 0.00 -0.23
C ALA A 37 -9.89 1.41 -0.81
N LEU A 38 -9.17 2.32 -0.14
CA LEU A 38 -8.96 3.68 -0.63
C LEU A 38 -8.17 3.68 -1.95
N LEU A 39 -7.06 2.95 -2.04
CA LEU A 39 -6.28 2.87 -3.29
C LEU A 39 -7.05 2.16 -4.42
N ASP A 40 -7.79 1.10 -4.10
CA ASP A 40 -8.67 0.43 -5.07
C ASP A 40 -9.75 1.38 -5.61
N SER A 41 -10.27 2.28 -4.77
CA SER A 41 -11.23 3.33 -5.17
C SER A 41 -10.56 4.41 -6.01
N LEU A 42 -9.39 4.92 -5.61
CA LEU A 42 -8.66 5.96 -6.35
C LEU A 42 -8.26 5.52 -7.76
N PHE A 43 -7.93 4.23 -7.92
CA PHE A 43 -7.51 3.64 -9.19
C PHE A 43 -8.58 2.80 -9.89
N HIS A 44 -9.87 2.92 -9.52
CA HIS A 44 -10.95 2.06 -10.05
C HIS A 44 -11.02 2.02 -11.58
N LYS A 45 -10.68 3.12 -12.26
CA LYS A 45 -10.70 3.21 -13.74
C LYS A 45 -9.52 2.49 -14.41
N ASP A 46 -8.38 2.39 -13.73
CA ASP A 46 -7.10 2.00 -14.32
C ASP A 46 -6.59 0.65 -13.80
N ARG A 47 -7.24 0.07 -12.77
CA ARG A 47 -6.77 -1.16 -12.12
C ARG A 47 -7.28 -2.47 -12.71
N GLY A 48 -8.36 -2.42 -13.51
CA GLY A 48 -9.04 -3.63 -13.96
C GLY A 48 -9.37 -4.54 -12.76
N ALA A 49 -8.98 -5.81 -12.83
CA ALA A 49 -9.20 -6.77 -11.75
C ALA A 49 -8.14 -6.73 -10.62
N PHE A 50 -7.09 -5.91 -10.72
CA PHE A 50 -6.07 -5.84 -9.67
C PHE A 50 -6.64 -5.21 -8.40
N SER A 51 -6.31 -5.78 -7.23
CA SER A 51 -6.64 -5.22 -5.91
C SER A 51 -5.39 -5.02 -5.06
N PHE A 52 -5.38 -3.89 -4.34
CA PHE A 52 -4.37 -3.54 -3.33
C PHE A 52 -4.50 -4.34 -2.03
N THR A 53 -5.54 -5.16 -1.87
CA THR A 53 -5.75 -5.99 -0.67
C THR A 53 -4.55 -6.92 -0.40
N ASN A 54 -4.03 -6.87 0.84
CA ASN A 54 -2.88 -7.67 1.32
C ASN A 54 -1.62 -7.52 0.46
N LYS A 55 -1.42 -6.36 -0.19
CA LYS A 55 -0.22 -6.10 -0.99
C LYS A 55 0.84 -5.40 -0.16
N LYS A 56 2.10 -5.77 -0.37
CA LYS A 56 3.26 -5.05 0.13
C LYS A 56 3.61 -3.92 -0.85
N VAL A 57 3.56 -2.68 -0.40
CA VAL A 57 3.57 -1.48 -1.24
C VAL A 57 4.75 -0.57 -0.93
N GLY A 58 5.50 -0.22 -1.99
CA GLY A 58 6.57 0.77 -1.92
C GLY A 58 6.04 2.14 -2.30
N PHE A 59 6.34 3.17 -1.51
CA PHE A 59 5.88 4.53 -1.75
C PHE A 59 7.03 5.43 -2.18
N PHE A 60 6.84 6.20 -3.26
CA PHE A 60 7.87 7.08 -3.81
C PHE A 60 7.32 8.46 -4.19
N ALA A 61 8.10 9.49 -3.91
CA ALA A 61 7.79 10.87 -4.26
C ALA A 61 9.02 11.59 -4.83
N GLY A 62 8.91 12.93 -4.93
CA GLY A 62 9.92 13.80 -5.51
C GLY A 62 9.86 13.89 -7.03
N HIS A 63 10.57 14.87 -7.60
CA HIS A 63 10.55 15.17 -9.03
C HIS A 63 10.98 14.00 -9.92
N SER A 64 11.87 13.14 -9.40
CA SER A 64 12.37 11.95 -10.10
C SER A 64 11.73 10.65 -9.63
N VAL A 65 10.81 10.69 -8.66
CA VAL A 65 10.18 9.51 -8.05
C VAL A 65 11.19 8.51 -7.49
N THR A 66 12.31 9.02 -6.98
CA THR A 66 13.36 8.20 -6.37
C THR A 66 13.37 8.30 -4.86
N ASP A 67 12.55 9.19 -4.31
CA ASP A 67 12.57 9.55 -2.90
C ASP A 67 11.59 8.64 -2.20
N ILE A 68 12.11 7.59 -1.57
CA ILE A 68 11.30 6.64 -0.83
C ILE A 68 10.58 7.34 0.33
N GLN A 69 9.29 7.06 0.46
CA GLN A 69 8.45 7.59 1.53
C GLN A 69 8.05 6.46 2.48
N THR A 70 7.76 6.83 3.71
CA THR A 70 7.02 5.94 4.60
C THR A 70 5.55 5.88 4.18
N LYS A 71 4.83 4.82 4.56
CA LYS A 71 3.40 4.70 4.25
C LYS A 71 2.63 5.86 4.89
N LYS A 72 2.84 6.10 6.19
CA LYS A 72 2.25 7.21 6.92
C LYS A 72 2.46 8.56 6.24
N ASP A 73 3.71 8.90 5.88
CA ASP A 73 4.00 10.18 5.24
C ASP A 73 3.37 10.27 3.85
N PHE A 74 3.37 9.18 3.09
CA PHE A 74 2.79 9.20 1.75
C PHE A 74 1.29 9.47 1.78
N PHE A 75 0.55 8.79 2.66
CA PHE A 75 -0.87 9.06 2.85
C PHE A 75 -1.11 10.47 3.41
N GLY A 76 -0.35 10.88 4.41
CA GLY A 76 -0.50 12.18 5.08
C GLY A 76 -0.17 13.39 4.22
N VAL A 77 0.73 13.26 3.25
CA VAL A 77 1.19 14.38 2.40
C VAL A 77 0.56 14.35 1.01
N TYR A 78 0.45 13.17 0.39
CA TYR A 78 0.10 13.07 -1.04
C TYR A 78 -1.31 12.53 -1.31
N ILE A 79 -2.04 12.04 -0.31
CA ILE A 79 -3.39 11.48 -0.49
C ILE A 79 -4.41 12.28 0.32
N LEU A 80 -4.36 12.19 1.65
CA LEU A 80 -5.40 12.70 2.54
C LEU A 80 -5.66 14.21 2.40
N PRO A 81 -4.64 15.09 2.22
CA PRO A 81 -4.88 16.52 2.04
C PRO A 81 -5.66 16.87 0.77
N TYR A 82 -5.47 16.12 -0.31
CA TYR A 82 -6.22 16.32 -1.55
C TYR A 82 -7.68 15.88 -1.37
N LEU A 83 -7.90 14.74 -0.73
CA LEU A 83 -9.24 14.24 -0.47
C LEU A 83 -10.04 15.16 0.46
N ALA A 84 -9.40 15.74 1.48
CA ALA A 84 -10.03 16.73 2.36
C ALA A 84 -10.51 17.99 1.61
N LYS A 85 -9.92 18.29 0.44
CA LYS A 85 -10.30 19.38 -0.45
C LYS A 85 -11.24 18.94 -1.59
N ASN A 86 -11.69 17.68 -1.60
CA ASN A 86 -12.40 17.06 -2.72
C ASN A 86 -11.61 17.08 -4.04
N GLU A 87 -10.28 17.08 -3.97
CA GLU A 87 -9.38 17.03 -5.12
C GLU A 87 -8.84 15.61 -5.35
N LYS A 88 -8.46 15.30 -6.58
CA LYS A 88 -7.84 14.02 -6.92
C LYS A 88 -6.33 14.08 -6.62
N PRO A 89 -5.79 13.17 -5.79
CA PRO A 89 -4.35 12.98 -5.62
C PRO A 89 -3.62 12.75 -6.95
N LEU A 90 -2.48 13.43 -7.15
CA LEU A 90 -1.62 13.27 -8.34
C LEU A 90 -0.67 12.07 -8.18
N ILE A 91 -1.25 10.88 -8.08
CA ILE A 91 -0.52 9.62 -7.88
C ILE A 91 -0.84 8.60 -8.98
N SER A 92 0.07 7.65 -9.16
CA SER A 92 -0.09 6.48 -10.02
C SER A 92 0.55 5.26 -9.35
N TYR A 93 0.43 4.10 -9.98
CA TYR A 93 0.99 2.85 -9.46
C TYR A 93 1.55 1.97 -10.56
N ARG A 94 2.45 1.06 -10.19
CA ARG A 94 2.99 0.04 -11.09
C ARG A 94 3.14 -1.29 -10.37
N LYS A 95 2.47 -2.32 -10.90
CA LYS A 95 2.63 -3.70 -10.46
C LYS A 95 4.05 -4.17 -10.75
N LEU A 96 4.65 -4.85 -9.79
CA LEU A 96 5.95 -5.48 -9.97
C LEU A 96 5.75 -6.90 -10.51
N ASP A 97 6.48 -7.24 -11.56
CA ASP A 97 6.54 -8.62 -12.03
C ASP A 97 7.30 -9.52 -11.05
N LYS A 98 7.33 -10.83 -11.30
CA LYS A 98 8.00 -11.81 -10.43
C LYS A 98 9.47 -11.46 -10.16
N ASN A 99 10.20 -11.01 -11.18
CA ASN A 99 11.62 -10.66 -11.07
C ASN A 99 11.80 -9.36 -10.28
N GLN A 100 10.96 -8.36 -10.53
CA GLN A 100 10.98 -7.08 -9.82
C GLN A 100 10.58 -7.23 -8.34
N LYS A 101 9.59 -8.07 -8.05
CA LYS A 101 9.20 -8.44 -6.69
C LYS A 101 10.34 -9.10 -5.93
N ALA A 102 11.02 -10.07 -6.54
CA ALA A 102 12.20 -10.68 -5.94
C ALA A 102 13.31 -9.65 -5.66
N LYS A 103 13.62 -8.80 -6.66
CA LYS A 103 14.65 -7.76 -6.57
C LYS A 103 14.37 -6.66 -5.55
N SER A 104 13.13 -6.47 -5.12
CA SER A 104 12.74 -5.42 -4.18
C SER A 104 12.63 -5.91 -2.74
N GLY A 105 12.92 -7.18 -2.45
CA GLY A 105 12.64 -7.75 -1.12
C GLY A 105 11.17 -8.09 -0.91
N GLY A 106 10.45 -8.43 -1.99
CA GLY A 106 9.11 -9.00 -1.95
C GLY A 106 7.96 -8.01 -2.11
N TYR A 107 8.20 -6.78 -2.59
CA TYR A 107 7.12 -5.82 -2.85
C TYR A 107 6.29 -6.23 -4.07
N ASP A 108 4.97 -6.04 -3.99
CA ASP A 108 4.03 -6.39 -5.05
C ASP A 108 3.82 -5.23 -6.03
N VAL A 109 3.89 -4.00 -5.54
CA VAL A 109 3.47 -2.80 -6.26
C VAL A 109 4.22 -1.60 -5.70
N ILE A 110 4.48 -0.63 -6.58
CA ILE A 110 4.89 0.72 -6.16
C ILE A 110 3.75 1.69 -6.41
N VAL A 111 3.53 2.60 -5.47
CA VAL A 111 2.64 3.76 -5.61
C VAL A 111 3.50 5.02 -5.54
N PHE A 112 3.23 5.96 -6.43
CA PHE A 112 4.10 7.12 -6.57
C PHE A 112 3.38 8.37 -7.02
N MET A 113 3.94 9.53 -6.67
CA MET A 113 3.52 10.82 -7.24
C MET A 113 3.86 10.86 -8.72
N ILE A 114 2.93 11.28 -9.57
CA ILE A 114 3.11 11.33 -11.03
C ILE A 114 4.26 12.29 -11.37
N PRO A 115 5.37 11.82 -11.97
CA PRO A 115 6.44 12.71 -12.41
C PRO A 115 6.15 13.28 -13.79
N LYS A 116 6.92 14.31 -14.14
CA LYS A 116 6.98 14.81 -15.52
C LYS A 116 7.55 13.77 -16.50
N VAL A 117 8.50 12.94 -16.04
CA VAL A 117 9.15 11.89 -16.85
C VAL A 117 9.34 10.63 -16.00
N TRP A 118 8.93 9.47 -16.53
CA TRP A 118 9.11 8.16 -15.92
C TRP A 118 9.95 7.24 -16.82
N THR A 119 11.02 6.65 -16.28
CA THR A 119 12.03 5.87 -17.01
C THR A 119 12.32 4.52 -16.33
N GLN A 120 12.84 3.56 -17.11
CA GLN A 120 13.25 2.27 -16.55
C GLN A 120 14.40 2.40 -15.54
N LYS A 121 15.29 3.39 -15.71
CA LYS A 121 16.37 3.68 -14.75
C LYS A 121 15.83 4.07 -13.38
N GLN A 122 14.79 4.91 -13.33
CA GLN A 122 14.12 5.28 -12.07
C GLN A 122 13.48 4.06 -11.41
N LEU A 123 12.77 3.22 -12.17
CA LEU A 123 12.21 1.98 -11.63
C LEU A 123 13.30 1.08 -11.03
N ASN A 124 14.40 0.86 -11.74
CA ASN A 124 15.49 0.02 -11.25
C ASN A 124 16.09 0.57 -9.93
N LYS A 125 16.25 1.90 -9.83
CA LYS A 125 16.71 2.55 -8.59
C LYS A 125 15.70 2.33 -7.44
N ASN A 126 14.40 2.46 -7.73
CA ASN A 126 13.36 2.24 -6.71
C ASN A 126 13.39 0.80 -6.17
N LEU A 127 13.56 -0.19 -7.05
CA LEU A 127 13.68 -1.59 -6.63
C LEU A 127 14.91 -1.82 -5.73
N GLN A 128 16.05 -1.24 -6.07
CA GLN A 128 17.26 -1.29 -5.22
C GLN A 128 17.05 -0.61 -3.87
N THR A 129 16.42 0.57 -3.85
CA THR A 129 16.10 1.28 -2.61
C THR A 129 15.21 0.44 -1.70
N LEU A 130 14.22 -0.26 -2.25
CA LEU A 130 13.36 -1.17 -1.48
C LEU A 130 14.15 -2.35 -0.91
N ALA A 131 14.99 -3.00 -1.71
CA ALA A 131 15.83 -4.11 -1.27
C ALA A 131 16.71 -3.71 -0.08
N ASN A 132 17.44 -2.59 -0.22
CA ASN A 132 18.32 -2.07 0.83
C ASN A 132 17.56 -1.69 2.11
N LYS A 133 16.31 -1.24 1.99
CA LYS A 133 15.45 -0.95 3.14
C LYS A 133 15.08 -2.23 3.88
N GLU A 134 14.71 -3.30 3.16
CA GLU A 134 14.35 -4.59 3.75
C GLU A 134 15.53 -5.28 4.43
N GLU A 135 16.74 -5.17 3.86
CA GLU A 135 17.96 -5.72 4.47
C GLU A 135 18.28 -5.07 5.83
N LYS A 136 17.94 -3.80 6.03
CA LYS A 136 18.19 -3.09 7.29
C LYS A 136 17.19 -3.42 8.41
N ILE A 137 16.06 -4.03 8.07
CA ILE A 137 14.98 -4.34 9.02
C ILE A 137 15.06 -5.81 9.49
N LYS A 138 15.82 -6.65 8.77
CA LYS A 138 16.15 -8.02 9.17
C LYS A 138 17.29 -8.04 10.17
#